data_AF-A0AAU8KHL0-F1
#
_entry.id   AF-A0AAU8KHL0-F1
#
_cell.length_a   1.000
_cell.length_b   1.000
_cell.length_c   1.000
_cell.angle_alpha   90.00
_cell.angle_beta   90.00
_cell.angle_gamma   90.00
#
_symmetry.space_group_name_H-M   'P 1'
#
loop_
_entity.id
_entity.type
_entity.pdbx_description
1 polymer ?
#
loop_
_entity_poly.entity_id
_entity_poly.type
_entity_poly.pdbx_seq_one_letter_code
_entity_poly.pdbx_strand_id
1 'polypeptide(L)'
;MHVTHLSLADFRSYARVEVPLDPGITAFVGPNGQGKTNLVEAVGYLATLGSHRVSSDAPLVRMGAERAVIRAAVTQGERSQLVELELNPGRANRARINRSSQVRPRDVLGIVRTVLFAPEDLALVKGDPGERRRFLDELVTARSPRMAGVRSDYERVLKQRNTLLKSAAMARRHGGRSMDLSTLDVWDQHLGRVGAELLAQRLDLIATLQPLADKAYGDVAPGGGPVALEYRSSVGEDVGPERTRDELYEQLIAALAGVRKQEIERGVTLVGPHRDDLLLGLRGMPAKGYASHGESWSYALALRLASYELLRSEGNEPVLVLDDVFAELDARRRERLAELVAPGEQVLVTAAVAEDVPGVLAGTRYAVSAGEVERV
;
A
#
# COMPACT_ATOMS: atom_id res chain seq x y z
N MET A 1 -16.97 4.99 -7.78
CA MET A 1 -16.15 4.59 -8.94
C MET A 1 -16.16 3.07 -8.98
N HIS A 2 -16.25 2.47 -10.16
CA HIS A 2 -16.17 1.01 -10.30
C HIS A 2 -15.39 0.59 -11.54
N VAL A 3 -14.75 -0.57 -11.47
CA VAL A 3 -14.15 -1.25 -12.62
C VAL A 3 -15.28 -1.94 -13.40
N THR A 4 -15.42 -1.62 -14.68
CA THR A 4 -16.42 -2.20 -15.58
C THR A 4 -15.91 -3.40 -16.35
N HIS A 5 -14.59 -3.48 -16.53
CA HIS A 5 -13.97 -4.55 -17.29
C HIS A 5 -12.51 -4.73 -16.89
N LEU A 6 -12.06 -5.97 -16.73
CA LEU A 6 -10.67 -6.35 -16.50
C LEU A 6 -10.18 -7.25 -17.64
N SER A 7 -9.05 -6.90 -18.23
CA SER A 7 -8.38 -7.64 -19.30
C SER A 7 -6.94 -7.92 -18.88
N LEU A 8 -6.55 -9.20 -18.89
CA LEU A 8 -5.19 -9.62 -18.57
C LEU A 8 -4.58 -10.36 -19.75
N ALA A 9 -3.29 -10.14 -20.00
CA ALA A 9 -2.50 -10.94 -20.92
C ALA A 9 -1.15 -11.28 -20.28
N ASP A 10 -0.81 -12.56 -20.26
CA ASP A 10 0.43 -13.10 -19.66
C ASP A 10 0.68 -12.63 -18.22
N PHE A 11 -0.37 -12.37 -17.44
CA PHE A 11 -0.30 -11.97 -16.05
C PHE A 11 -0.54 -13.17 -15.13
N ARG A 12 0.44 -13.45 -14.26
CA ARG A 12 0.42 -14.58 -13.31
C ARG A 12 0.07 -15.91 -14.01
N SER A 13 -1.08 -16.50 -13.69
CA SER A 13 -1.55 -17.75 -14.28
C SER A 13 -2.30 -17.57 -15.60
N TYR A 14 -2.71 -16.34 -15.94
CA TYR A 14 -3.57 -16.08 -17.10
C TYR A 14 -2.74 -15.83 -18.35
N ALA A 15 -2.93 -16.67 -19.38
CA ALA A 15 -2.44 -16.38 -20.73
C ALA A 15 -3.22 -15.21 -21.33
N ARG A 16 -4.56 -15.29 -21.30
CA ARG A 16 -5.50 -14.19 -21.54
C ARG A 16 -6.77 -14.41 -20.76
N VAL A 17 -7.37 -13.34 -20.23
CA VAL A 17 -8.73 -13.38 -19.68
C VAL A 17 -9.39 -12.01 -19.83
N GLU A 18 -10.71 -12.01 -20.05
CA GLU A 18 -11.56 -10.84 -20.16
C GLU A 18 -12.72 -11.03 -19.18
N VAL A 19 -12.87 -10.11 -18.22
CA VAL A 19 -13.86 -10.22 -17.14
C VAL A 19 -14.69 -8.95 -17.10
N PRO A 20 -15.95 -8.98 -17.57
CA PRO A 20 -16.88 -7.88 -17.38
C PRO A 20 -17.27 -7.79 -15.90
N LEU A 21 -17.33 -6.59 -15.35
CA LEU A 21 -17.62 -6.36 -13.95
C LEU A 21 -18.75 -5.33 -13.82
N ASP A 22 -19.66 -5.62 -12.90
CA ASP A 22 -20.80 -4.76 -12.58
C ASP A 22 -20.55 -4.04 -11.25
N PRO A 23 -21.26 -2.92 -10.97
CA PRO A 23 -21.38 -2.40 -9.62
C PRO A 23 -21.96 -3.45 -8.65
N GLY A 24 -21.72 -3.24 -7.36
CA GLY A 24 -22.12 -4.15 -6.29
C GLY A 24 -21.11 -5.27 -6.07
N ILE A 25 -21.60 -6.39 -5.54
CA ILE A 25 -20.75 -7.50 -5.11
C ILE A 25 -20.50 -8.46 -6.26
N THR A 26 -19.23 -8.82 -6.46
CA THR A 26 -18.78 -9.88 -7.36
C THR A 26 -17.89 -10.85 -6.60
N ALA A 27 -18.23 -12.14 -6.61
CA ALA A 27 -17.45 -13.20 -5.98
C ALA A 27 -16.80 -14.11 -7.02
N PHE A 28 -15.48 -14.21 -6.98
CA PHE A 28 -14.67 -15.19 -7.70
C PHE A 28 -14.51 -16.44 -6.84
N VAL A 29 -15.09 -17.55 -7.25
CA VAL A 29 -15.13 -18.80 -6.49
C VAL A 29 -14.46 -19.92 -7.26
N GLY A 30 -13.64 -20.71 -6.58
CA GLY A 30 -12.99 -21.88 -7.16
C GLY A 30 -11.83 -22.37 -6.31
N PRO A 31 -11.28 -23.56 -6.56
CA PRO A 31 -10.21 -24.13 -5.75
C PRO A 31 -8.97 -23.22 -5.60
N ASN A 32 -8.18 -23.47 -4.56
CA ASN A 32 -6.92 -22.76 -4.36
C ASN A 32 -5.96 -23.00 -5.54
N GLY A 33 -5.20 -21.97 -5.90
CA GLY A 33 -4.25 -22.01 -7.01
C GLY A 33 -4.85 -21.81 -8.41
N GLN A 34 -6.17 -21.62 -8.55
CA GLN A 34 -6.81 -21.46 -9.87
C GLN A 34 -6.75 -20.04 -10.47
N GLY A 35 -6.28 -19.05 -9.70
CA GLY A 35 -6.05 -17.69 -10.21
C GLY A 35 -6.98 -16.60 -9.68
N LYS A 36 -7.91 -16.91 -8.75
CA LYS A 36 -8.82 -15.91 -8.12
C LYS A 36 -8.07 -14.69 -7.61
N THR A 37 -7.07 -14.90 -6.76
CA THR A 37 -6.19 -13.86 -6.22
C THR A 37 -5.50 -13.06 -7.32
N ASN A 38 -5.15 -13.68 -8.45
CA ASN A 38 -4.47 -12.97 -9.53
C ASN A 38 -5.39 -11.93 -10.20
N LEU A 39 -6.71 -12.17 -10.25
CA LEU A 39 -7.67 -11.20 -10.79
C LEU A 39 -7.72 -9.93 -9.92
N VAL A 40 -7.89 -10.12 -8.61
CA VAL A 40 -8.00 -9.01 -7.66
C VAL A 40 -6.65 -8.33 -7.41
N GLU A 41 -5.55 -9.08 -7.46
CA GLU A 41 -4.18 -8.55 -7.44
C GLU A 41 -3.94 -7.63 -8.63
N ALA A 42 -4.45 -7.96 -9.82
CA ALA A 42 -4.30 -7.10 -11.00
C ALA A 42 -5.02 -5.75 -10.82
N VAL A 43 -6.23 -5.76 -10.25
CA VAL A 43 -6.98 -4.54 -9.93
C VAL A 43 -6.24 -3.71 -8.88
N GLY A 44 -5.74 -4.34 -7.82
CA GLY A 44 -4.90 -3.68 -6.80
C GLY A 44 -3.61 -3.09 -7.38
N TYR A 45 -2.96 -3.80 -8.31
CA TYR A 45 -1.74 -3.33 -8.96
C TYR A 45 -1.98 -2.07 -9.78
N LEU A 46 -3.11 -1.95 -10.49
CA LEU A 46 -3.46 -0.72 -11.19
C LEU A 46 -3.62 0.48 -10.24
N ALA A 47 -4.05 0.23 -9.00
CA ALA A 47 -4.27 1.27 -7.99
C ALA A 47 -2.98 1.70 -7.26
N THR A 48 -2.01 0.80 -7.09
CA THR A 48 -0.83 1.03 -6.24
C THR A 48 0.52 0.98 -6.97
N LEU A 49 0.56 0.41 -8.18
CA LEU A 49 1.78 0.02 -8.91
C LEU A 49 2.65 -1.00 -8.15
N GLY A 50 2.05 -1.78 -7.27
CA GLY A 50 2.73 -2.81 -6.47
C GLY A 50 1.83 -4.01 -6.21
N SER A 51 2.45 -5.13 -5.85
CA SER A 51 1.76 -6.35 -5.44
C SER A 51 1.82 -6.48 -3.91
N HIS A 52 0.73 -6.93 -3.30
CA HIS A 52 0.70 -7.30 -1.88
C HIS A 52 1.44 -8.60 -1.58
N ARG A 53 1.71 -9.43 -2.61
CA ARG A 53 2.27 -10.78 -2.48
C ARG A 53 3.76 -10.85 -2.81
N VAL A 54 4.26 -9.96 -3.67
CA VAL A 54 5.65 -9.97 -4.14
C VAL A 54 6.24 -8.57 -4.22
N SER A 55 7.54 -8.47 -3.96
CA SER A 55 8.28 -7.20 -3.93
C SER A 55 8.83 -6.74 -5.29
N SER A 56 8.61 -7.51 -6.36
CA SER A 56 9.06 -7.18 -7.72
C SER A 56 8.06 -7.64 -8.76
N ASP A 57 8.14 -7.09 -9.97
CA ASP A 57 7.18 -7.39 -11.04
C ASP A 57 7.47 -8.72 -11.77
N ALA A 58 8.68 -9.29 -11.65
CA ALA A 58 9.04 -10.50 -12.39
C ALA A 58 8.10 -11.69 -12.09
N PRO A 59 7.71 -11.97 -10.83
CA PRO A 59 6.74 -13.02 -10.52
C PRO A 59 5.31 -12.71 -10.96
N LEU A 60 5.01 -11.48 -11.40
CA LEU A 60 3.70 -11.09 -11.94
C LEU A 60 3.56 -11.46 -13.41
N VAL A 61 4.67 -11.71 -14.11
CA VAL A 61 4.67 -12.17 -15.50
C VAL A 61 4.54 -13.68 -15.56
N ARG A 62 3.67 -14.17 -16.44
CA ARG A 62 3.43 -15.60 -16.64
C ARG A 62 4.73 -16.31 -17.03
N MET A 63 4.93 -17.50 -16.48
CA MET A 63 6.12 -18.30 -16.76
C MET A 63 6.30 -18.50 -18.28
N GLY A 64 7.50 -18.20 -18.78
CA GLY A 64 7.84 -18.28 -20.20
C GLY A 64 7.43 -17.06 -21.05
N ALA A 65 6.75 -16.07 -20.47
CA ALA A 65 6.46 -14.80 -21.14
C ALA A 65 7.53 -13.74 -20.82
N GLU A 66 7.72 -12.79 -21.73
CA GLU A 66 8.67 -11.68 -21.55
C GLU A 66 8.07 -10.47 -20.82
N ARG A 67 6.75 -10.33 -20.88
CA ARG A 67 5.99 -9.20 -20.33
C ARG A 67 4.56 -9.61 -20.00
N ALA A 68 3.89 -8.82 -19.18
CA ALA A 68 2.45 -8.95 -18.89
C ALA A 68 1.73 -7.65 -19.18
N VAL A 69 0.43 -7.72 -19.47
CA VAL A 69 -0.44 -6.55 -19.62
C VAL A 69 -1.63 -6.69 -18.68
N ILE A 70 -1.89 -5.62 -17.92
CA ILE A 70 -3.10 -5.42 -17.13
C ILE A 70 -3.84 -4.24 -17.72
N ARG A 71 -5.12 -4.42 -18.06
CA ARG A 71 -5.97 -3.34 -18.56
C ARG A 71 -7.31 -3.35 -17.82
N ALA A 72 -7.77 -2.17 -17.41
CA ALA A 72 -9.09 -2.02 -16.82
C ALA A 72 -9.84 -0.82 -17.39
N ALA A 73 -11.12 -1.02 -17.69
CA ALA A 73 -12.05 0.06 -17.96
C ALA A 73 -12.73 0.45 -16.64
N VAL A 74 -12.73 1.74 -16.32
CA VAL A 74 -13.21 2.27 -15.04
C VAL A 74 -14.19 3.41 -15.29
N THR A 75 -15.28 3.42 -14.53
CA THR A 75 -16.31 4.45 -14.61
C THR A 75 -16.43 5.19 -13.28
N GLN A 76 -16.51 6.52 -13.36
CA GLN A 76 -16.71 7.42 -12.23
C GLN A 76 -17.70 8.51 -12.65
N GLY A 77 -18.94 8.43 -12.15
CA GLY A 77 -20.04 9.26 -12.66
C GLY A 77 -20.21 9.01 -14.16
N GLU A 78 -20.18 10.07 -14.97
CA GLU A 78 -20.29 9.98 -16.44
C GLU A 78 -18.94 9.75 -17.14
N ARG A 79 -17.82 9.78 -16.41
CA ARG A 79 -16.49 9.63 -17.00
C ARG A 79 -16.11 8.16 -17.04
N SER A 80 -15.71 7.70 -18.23
CA SER A 80 -15.09 6.39 -18.40
C SER A 80 -13.64 6.55 -18.84
N GLN A 81 -12.75 5.76 -18.25
CA GLN A 81 -11.33 5.74 -18.58
C GLN A 81 -10.83 4.30 -18.77
N LEU A 82 -9.95 4.12 -19.73
CA LEU A 82 -9.23 2.87 -19.94
C LEU A 82 -7.79 3.02 -19.45
N VAL A 83 -7.41 2.26 -18.43
CA VAL A 83 -6.02 2.20 -17.93
C VAL A 83 -5.36 0.94 -18.45
N GLU A 84 -4.12 1.05 -18.90
CA GLU A 84 -3.31 -0.08 -19.33
C GLU A 84 -1.90 0.05 -18.74
N LEU A 85 -1.42 -1.04 -18.12
CA LEU A 85 -0.05 -1.21 -17.65
C LEU A 85 0.60 -2.42 -18.32
N GLU A 86 1.79 -2.21 -18.88
CA GLU A 86 2.65 -3.25 -19.40
C GLU A 86 3.82 -3.46 -18.43
N LEU A 87 3.86 -4.63 -17.80
CA LEU A 87 4.91 -5.04 -16.86
C LEU A 87 6.09 -5.59 -17.65
N ASN A 88 7.26 -5.01 -17.44
CA ASN A 88 8.48 -5.34 -18.17
C ASN A 88 9.60 -5.71 -17.19
N PRO A 89 9.71 -6.97 -16.74
CA PRO A 89 10.72 -7.39 -15.78
C PRO A 89 12.14 -6.97 -16.20
N GLY A 90 12.86 -6.33 -15.28
CA GLY A 90 14.22 -5.81 -15.53
C GLY A 90 14.29 -4.55 -16.39
N ARG A 91 13.15 -3.99 -16.82
CA ARG A 91 13.04 -2.73 -17.56
C ARG A 91 11.98 -1.83 -16.90
N ALA A 92 11.83 -0.61 -17.42
CA ALA A 92 10.78 0.28 -16.94
C ALA A 92 9.40 -0.17 -17.45
N ASN A 93 8.41 -0.24 -16.56
CA ASN A 93 7.02 -0.48 -16.93
C ASN A 93 6.48 0.67 -17.80
N ARG A 94 5.46 0.36 -18.60
CA ARG A 94 4.84 1.31 -19.53
C ARG A 94 3.37 1.45 -19.22
N ALA A 95 2.84 2.65 -19.40
CA ALA A 95 1.45 2.95 -19.10
C ALA A 95 0.77 3.68 -20.26
N ARG A 96 -0.54 3.47 -20.42
CA ARG A 96 -1.40 4.23 -21.33
C ARG A 96 -2.74 4.52 -20.66
N ILE A 97 -3.32 5.66 -21.01
CA ILE A 97 -4.67 6.06 -20.57
C ILE A 97 -5.49 6.33 -21.84
N ASN A 98 -6.70 5.77 -21.96
CA ASN A 98 -7.59 5.98 -23.10
C ASN A 98 -6.97 5.68 -24.48
N ARG A 99 -6.11 4.66 -24.56
CA ARG A 99 -5.38 4.26 -25.78
C ARG A 99 -4.50 5.38 -26.37
N SER A 100 -4.12 6.37 -25.56
CA SER A 100 -3.23 7.46 -25.95
C SER A 100 -1.77 7.02 -26.13
N SER A 101 -0.90 7.97 -26.45
CA SER A 101 0.55 7.82 -26.31
C SER A 101 0.94 7.39 -24.89
N GLN A 102 2.11 6.76 -24.78
CA GLN A 102 2.64 6.28 -23.51
C GLN A 102 2.80 7.42 -22.50
N VAL A 103 2.36 7.19 -21.27
CA VAL A 103 2.52 8.08 -20.10
C VAL A 103 3.48 7.44 -19.09
N ARG A 104 3.84 8.18 -18.03
CA ARG A 104 4.65 7.60 -16.95
C ARG A 104 3.74 6.68 -16.11
N PRO A 105 4.24 5.53 -15.62
CA PRO A 105 3.43 4.63 -14.79
C PRO A 105 2.70 5.33 -13.64
N ARG A 106 3.37 6.21 -12.90
CA ARG A 106 2.75 6.97 -11.80
C ARG A 106 1.56 7.85 -12.21
N ASP A 107 1.43 8.21 -13.49
CA ASP A 107 0.33 9.05 -13.97
C ASP A 107 -1.01 8.26 -14.01
N VAL A 108 -0.99 6.92 -13.83
CA VAL A 108 -2.22 6.10 -13.69
C VAL A 108 -2.79 6.09 -12.27
N LEU A 109 -1.98 6.46 -11.27
CA LEU A 109 -2.36 6.40 -9.87
C LEU A 109 -3.55 7.33 -9.60
N GLY A 110 -4.53 6.81 -8.87
CA GLY A 110 -5.75 7.53 -8.52
C GLY A 110 -6.89 7.40 -9.54
N ILE A 111 -6.65 6.84 -10.73
CA ILE A 111 -7.72 6.46 -11.69
C ILE A 111 -8.45 5.22 -11.17
N VAL A 112 -7.68 4.18 -10.84
CA VAL A 112 -8.17 3.03 -10.06
C VAL A 112 -7.81 3.28 -8.60
N ARG A 113 -8.77 3.07 -7.71
CA ARG A 113 -8.57 3.16 -6.25
C ARG A 113 -9.15 1.90 -5.62
N THR A 114 -8.38 1.28 -4.73
CA THR A 114 -8.78 0.04 -4.07
C THR A 114 -8.46 0.09 -2.59
N VAL A 115 -9.25 -0.60 -1.79
CA VAL A 115 -8.84 -1.03 -0.44
C VAL A 115 -8.87 -2.55 -0.42
N LEU A 116 -7.70 -3.13 -0.21
CA LEU A 116 -7.49 -4.57 -0.17
C LEU A 116 -7.49 -5.07 1.28
N PHE A 117 -8.23 -6.15 1.51
CA PHE A 117 -8.19 -7.00 2.68
C PHE A 117 -7.60 -8.34 2.26
N ALA A 118 -6.49 -8.73 2.86
CA ALA A 118 -5.80 -9.98 2.51
C ALA A 118 -5.12 -10.64 3.74
N PRO A 119 -4.84 -11.95 3.69
CA PRO A 119 -4.06 -12.68 4.70
C PRO A 119 -2.79 -11.96 5.18
N GLU A 120 -2.10 -11.28 4.26
CA GLU A 120 -0.87 -10.56 4.52
C GLU A 120 -1.04 -9.34 5.44
N ASP A 121 -2.26 -8.83 5.64
CA ASP A 121 -2.52 -7.67 6.50
C ASP A 121 -2.16 -7.91 7.97
N LEU A 122 -2.06 -9.17 8.41
CA LEU A 122 -1.56 -9.50 9.74
C LEU A 122 -0.12 -8.98 9.96
N ALA A 123 0.67 -8.83 8.89
CA ALA A 123 2.01 -8.26 8.93
C ALA A 123 2.01 -6.76 9.29
N LEU A 124 0.90 -6.03 9.09
CA LEU A 124 0.78 -4.65 9.56
C LEU A 124 0.93 -4.56 11.08
N VAL A 125 0.40 -5.56 11.79
CA VAL A 125 0.40 -5.61 13.26
C VAL A 125 1.65 -6.32 13.79
N LYS A 126 1.96 -7.50 13.25
CA LYS A 126 3.02 -8.36 13.78
C LYS A 126 4.37 -8.19 13.08
N GLY A 127 4.37 -7.65 11.88
CA GLY A 127 5.55 -7.52 11.03
C GLY A 127 6.46 -6.37 11.43
N ASP A 128 7.42 -6.12 10.55
CA ASP A 128 8.47 -5.14 10.75
C ASP A 128 8.03 -3.73 10.36
N PRO A 129 8.76 -2.68 10.80
CA PRO A 129 8.43 -1.28 10.47
C PRO A 129 8.26 -1.01 8.98
N GLY A 130 8.91 -1.80 8.12
CA GLY A 130 8.78 -1.69 6.67
C GLY A 130 7.34 -1.88 6.16
N GLU A 131 6.58 -2.80 6.76
CA GLU A 131 5.20 -3.09 6.37
C GLU A 131 4.28 -1.91 6.70
N ARG A 132 4.44 -1.31 7.88
CA ARG A 132 3.66 -0.15 8.30
C ARG A 132 4.03 1.11 7.53
N ARG A 133 5.33 1.32 7.22
CA ARG A 133 5.75 2.40 6.33
C ARG A 133 5.14 2.24 4.93
N ARG A 134 5.14 1.01 4.39
CA ARG A 134 4.51 0.72 3.09
C ARG A 134 3.02 1.06 3.13
N PHE A 135 2.30 0.62 4.16
CA PHE A 135 0.89 0.96 4.38
C PHE A 135 0.64 2.47 4.38
N LEU A 136 1.42 3.24 5.17
CA LEU A 136 1.30 4.69 5.19
C LEU A 136 1.58 5.31 3.82
N ASP A 137 2.64 4.89 3.15
CA ASP A 137 3.04 5.45 1.85
C ASP A 137 2.03 5.14 0.75
N GLU A 138 1.45 3.95 0.76
CA GLU A 138 0.37 3.56 -0.15
C GLU A 138 -0.89 4.37 0.10
N LEU A 139 -1.31 4.53 1.36
CA LEU A 139 -2.51 5.28 1.71
C LEU A 139 -2.36 6.79 1.44
N VAL A 140 -1.20 7.37 1.75
CA VAL A 140 -0.86 8.76 1.36
C VAL A 140 -0.94 8.93 -0.16
N THR A 141 -0.44 7.94 -0.93
CA THR A 141 -0.49 7.98 -2.40
C THR A 141 -1.91 7.83 -2.93
N ALA A 142 -2.72 6.95 -2.34
CA ALA A 142 -4.12 6.75 -2.71
C ALA A 142 -4.95 8.02 -2.50
N ARG A 143 -4.69 8.73 -1.39
CA ARG A 143 -5.29 10.04 -1.09
C ARG A 143 -4.79 11.13 -2.05
N SER A 144 -3.49 11.15 -2.32
CA SER A 144 -2.82 12.20 -3.07
C SER A 144 -1.80 11.63 -4.07
N PRO A 145 -2.20 11.32 -5.32
CA PRO A 145 -1.32 10.65 -6.30
C PRO A 145 0.01 11.35 -6.58
N ARG A 146 0.09 12.68 -6.39
CA ARG A 146 1.34 13.45 -6.51
C ARG A 146 2.43 12.95 -5.54
N MET A 147 2.05 12.37 -4.41
CA MET A 147 2.97 11.88 -3.38
C MET A 147 3.81 10.70 -3.85
N ALA A 148 3.38 9.97 -4.88
CA ALA A 148 4.23 8.98 -5.54
C ALA A 148 5.52 9.61 -6.09
N GLY A 149 5.43 10.85 -6.60
CA GLY A 149 6.59 11.61 -7.06
C GLY A 149 7.55 11.96 -5.92
N VAL A 150 7.00 12.48 -4.81
CA VAL A 150 7.77 12.82 -3.60
C VAL A 150 8.50 11.59 -3.05
N ARG A 151 7.81 10.44 -2.97
CA ARG A 151 8.40 9.17 -2.54
C ARG A 151 9.55 8.73 -3.45
N SER A 152 9.34 8.74 -4.77
CA SER A 152 10.40 8.39 -5.73
C SER A 152 11.60 9.33 -5.63
N ASP A 153 11.37 10.63 -5.44
CA ASP A 153 12.45 11.60 -5.25
C ASP A 153 13.20 11.37 -3.93
N TYR A 154 12.49 11.06 -2.84
CA TYR A 154 13.09 10.70 -1.57
C TYR A 154 13.98 9.46 -1.68
N GLU A 155 13.50 8.38 -2.29
CA GLU A 155 14.27 7.15 -2.51
C GLU A 155 15.52 7.40 -3.37
N ARG A 156 15.37 8.21 -4.45
CA ARG A 156 16.48 8.57 -5.32
C ARG A 156 17.54 9.36 -4.58
N VAL A 157 17.15 10.40 -3.83
CA VAL A 157 18.05 11.24 -3.04
C VAL A 157 18.74 10.40 -1.96
N LEU A 158 18.00 9.57 -1.24
CA LEU A 158 18.52 8.65 -0.23
C LEU A 158 19.56 7.69 -0.82
N LYS A 159 19.29 7.13 -2.00
CA LYS A 159 20.23 6.25 -2.71
C LYS A 159 21.53 6.96 -3.07
N GLN A 160 21.45 8.18 -3.63
CA GLN A 160 22.63 8.97 -3.99
C GLN A 160 23.47 9.32 -2.75
N ARG A 161 22.81 9.78 -1.68
CA ARG A 161 23.44 10.06 -0.39
C ARG A 161 24.15 8.84 0.18
N ASN A 162 23.48 7.68 0.20
CA ASN A 162 24.06 6.44 0.70
C ASN A 162 25.26 5.96 -0.13
N THR A 163 25.29 6.20 -1.44
CA THR A 163 26.47 5.92 -2.28
C THR A 163 27.67 6.75 -1.83
N LEU A 164 27.47 8.05 -1.58
CA LEU A 164 28.54 8.93 -1.09
C LEU A 164 29.03 8.52 0.30
N LEU A 165 28.12 8.18 1.22
CA LEU A 165 28.48 7.70 2.55
C LEU A 165 29.30 6.42 2.49
N LYS A 166 28.95 5.46 1.62
CA LYS A 166 29.73 4.23 1.41
C LYS A 166 31.13 4.53 0.90
N SER A 167 31.26 5.43 -0.08
CA SER A 167 32.58 5.86 -0.57
C SER A 167 33.39 6.54 0.53
N ALA A 168 32.76 7.36 1.37
CA ALA A 168 33.43 8.05 2.49
C ALA A 168 33.90 7.07 3.58
N ALA A 169 33.07 6.08 3.90
CA ALA A 169 33.42 4.99 4.81
C ALA A 169 34.65 4.22 4.31
N MET A 170 34.69 3.89 3.02
CA MET A 170 35.81 3.16 2.40
C MET A 170 37.10 3.98 2.38
N ALA A 171 37.03 5.27 2.04
CA ALA A 171 38.19 6.16 2.02
C ALA A 171 38.84 6.29 3.41
N ARG A 172 38.03 6.44 4.48
CA ARG A 172 38.53 6.46 5.87
C ARG A 172 39.23 5.16 6.26
N ARG A 173 38.66 4.00 5.90
CA ARG A 173 39.24 2.69 6.24
C ARG A 173 40.61 2.44 5.60
N HIS A 174 40.86 3.02 4.43
CA HIS A 174 42.11 2.82 3.69
C HIS A 174 43.14 3.94 3.94
N GLY A 175 42.96 4.79 4.97
CA GLY A 175 43.87 5.90 5.26
C GLY A 175 43.94 6.95 4.15
N GLY A 176 42.95 6.99 3.26
CA GLY A 176 42.88 7.92 2.14
C GLY A 176 42.58 9.35 2.58
N ARG A 177 42.88 10.31 1.69
CA ARG A 177 42.63 11.74 1.89
C ARG A 177 41.14 11.98 2.21
N SER A 178 40.84 12.92 3.10
CA SER A 178 39.47 13.32 3.42
C SER A 178 38.73 13.69 2.13
N MET A 179 37.65 12.97 1.80
CA MET A 179 36.80 13.34 0.68
C MET A 179 36.15 14.71 0.95
N ASP A 180 35.91 15.46 -0.12
CA ASP A 180 35.12 16.67 -0.06
C ASP A 180 33.66 16.33 0.29
N LEU A 181 33.27 16.65 1.52
CA LEU A 181 31.94 16.41 2.06
C LEU A 181 30.95 17.51 1.66
N SER A 182 31.36 18.55 0.93
CA SER A 182 30.46 19.61 0.44
C SER A 182 29.30 19.06 -0.38
N THR A 183 29.55 17.97 -1.13
CA THR A 183 28.50 17.28 -1.89
C THR A 183 27.47 16.61 -0.99
N LEU A 184 27.87 16.15 0.21
CA LEU A 184 26.95 15.56 1.19
C LEU A 184 25.98 16.62 1.74
N ASP A 185 26.43 17.87 1.92
CA ASP A 185 25.58 18.97 2.39
C ASP A 185 24.44 19.27 1.41
N VAL A 186 24.71 19.21 0.11
CA VAL A 186 23.69 19.38 -0.94
C VAL A 186 22.64 18.26 -0.87
N TRP A 187 23.08 17.02 -0.67
CA TRP A 187 22.17 15.89 -0.52
C TRP A 187 21.39 15.91 0.79
N ASP A 188 21.97 16.44 1.87
CA ASP A 188 21.25 16.66 3.14
C ASP A 188 20.11 17.66 2.93
N GLN A 189 20.34 18.78 2.25
CA GLN A 189 19.28 19.73 1.93
C GLN A 189 18.18 19.11 1.06
N HIS A 190 18.55 18.35 0.02
CA HIS A 190 17.56 17.67 -0.80
C HIS A 190 16.76 16.62 0.00
N LEU A 191 17.44 15.82 0.82
CA LEU A 191 16.81 14.77 1.64
C LEU A 191 15.89 15.39 2.70
N GLY A 192 16.32 16.48 3.33
CA GLY A 192 15.53 17.24 4.28
C GLY A 192 14.24 17.73 3.65
N ARG A 193 14.31 18.38 2.48
CA ARG A 193 13.11 18.96 1.82
C ARG A 193 12.07 17.91 1.48
N VAL A 194 12.47 16.86 0.75
CA VAL A 194 11.55 15.79 0.34
C VAL A 194 11.13 14.91 1.52
N GLY A 195 12.01 14.76 2.53
CA GLY A 195 11.72 14.05 3.77
C GLY A 195 10.70 14.76 4.64
N ALA A 196 10.78 16.09 4.75
CA ALA A 196 9.82 16.90 5.50
C ALA A 196 8.43 16.85 4.88
N GLU A 197 8.33 16.89 3.55
CA GLU A 197 7.05 16.75 2.86
C GLU A 197 6.42 15.37 3.09
N LEU A 198 7.20 14.28 3.00
CA LEU A 198 6.70 12.94 3.26
C LEU A 198 6.28 12.76 4.73
N LEU A 199 7.09 13.28 5.66
CA LEU A 199 6.82 13.22 7.10
C LEU A 199 5.52 13.96 7.44
N ALA A 200 5.33 15.19 6.94
CA ALA A 200 4.12 15.97 7.16
C ALA A 200 2.86 15.21 6.71
N GLN A 201 2.90 14.57 5.53
CA GLN A 201 1.76 13.81 5.02
C GLN A 201 1.46 12.55 5.83
N ARG A 202 2.49 11.89 6.38
CA ARG A 202 2.29 10.73 7.28
C ARG A 202 1.69 11.14 8.62
N LEU A 203 2.17 12.23 9.21
CA LEU A 203 1.64 12.75 10.49
C LEU A 203 0.17 13.16 10.35
N ASP A 204 -0.17 13.90 9.30
CA ASP A 204 -1.55 14.28 8.96
C ASP A 204 -2.45 13.06 8.72
N LEU A 205 -1.94 12.07 7.97
CA LEU A 205 -2.67 10.82 7.73
C LEU A 205 -2.97 10.10 9.06
N ILE A 206 -1.97 9.95 9.94
CA ILE A 206 -2.14 9.23 11.21
C ILE A 206 -3.15 9.93 12.11
N ALA A 207 -3.08 11.26 12.21
CA ALA A 207 -4.05 12.05 12.97
C ALA A 207 -5.48 11.88 12.45
N THR A 208 -5.64 11.84 11.12
CA THR A 208 -6.95 11.63 10.48
C THR A 208 -7.45 10.18 10.62
N LEU A 209 -6.53 9.21 10.55
CA LEU A 209 -6.86 7.78 10.58
C LEU A 209 -7.19 7.29 12.01
N GLN A 210 -6.60 7.90 13.05
CA GLN A 210 -6.79 7.52 14.45
C GLN A 210 -8.26 7.36 14.86
N PRO A 211 -9.15 8.37 14.73
CA PRO A 211 -10.56 8.22 15.12
C PRO A 211 -11.31 7.19 14.27
N LEU A 212 -10.94 7.03 12.99
CA LEU A 212 -11.56 6.06 12.10
C LEU A 212 -11.15 4.63 12.46
N ALA A 213 -9.88 4.41 12.82
CA ALA A 213 -9.37 3.11 13.26
C ALA A 213 -9.98 2.68 14.58
N ASP A 214 -10.15 3.60 15.54
CA ASP A 214 -10.77 3.31 16.83
C ASP A 214 -12.24 2.90 16.66
N LYS A 215 -13.00 3.65 15.86
CA LYS A 215 -14.38 3.30 15.52
C LYS A 215 -14.45 1.92 14.83
N ALA A 216 -13.66 1.72 13.77
CA ALA A 216 -13.68 0.48 13.00
C ALA A 216 -13.28 -0.75 13.85
N TYR A 217 -12.35 -0.58 14.79
CA TYR A 217 -11.99 -1.65 15.72
C TYR A 217 -13.15 -1.99 16.65
N GLY A 218 -13.86 -0.98 17.17
CA GLY A 218 -15.06 -1.17 17.98
C GLY A 218 -16.18 -1.91 17.23
N ASP A 219 -16.35 -1.63 15.94
CA ASP A 219 -17.37 -2.27 15.08
C ASP A 219 -17.03 -3.75 14.82
N VAL A 220 -15.77 -4.07 14.53
CA VAL A 220 -15.30 -5.45 14.24
C VAL A 220 -15.15 -6.29 15.51
N ALA A 221 -14.65 -5.70 16.60
CA ALA A 221 -14.38 -6.39 17.86
C ALA A 221 -15.01 -5.64 19.06
N PRO A 222 -16.35 -5.69 19.22
CA PRO A 222 -17.02 -5.01 20.33
C PRO A 222 -16.48 -5.46 21.70
N GLY A 223 -16.10 -4.49 22.53
CA GLY A 223 -15.49 -4.73 23.84
C GLY A 223 -13.95 -4.91 23.81
N GLY A 224 -13.31 -4.79 22.64
CA GLY A 224 -11.86 -4.94 22.50
C GLY A 224 -11.01 -3.78 23.06
N GLY A 225 -11.66 -2.69 23.46
CA GLY A 225 -11.01 -1.48 23.99
C GLY A 225 -10.41 -0.56 22.92
N PRO A 226 -9.85 0.58 23.32
CA PRO A 226 -9.39 1.61 22.39
C PRO A 226 -8.09 1.21 21.69
N VAL A 227 -7.92 1.69 20.46
CA VAL A 227 -6.67 1.57 19.68
C VAL A 227 -5.92 2.90 19.64
N ALA A 228 -4.60 2.85 19.50
CA ALA A 228 -3.75 4.02 19.38
C ALA A 228 -2.74 3.86 18.23
N LEU A 229 -2.58 4.91 17.44
CA LEU A 229 -1.65 5.06 16.34
C LEU A 229 -0.65 6.14 16.73
N GLU A 230 0.61 5.77 16.93
CA GLU A 230 1.67 6.68 17.34
C GLU A 230 2.80 6.67 16.31
N TYR A 231 3.26 7.84 15.89
CA TYR A 231 4.38 7.93 14.94
C TYR A 231 5.70 8.09 15.68
N ARG A 232 6.56 7.06 15.60
CA ARG A 232 7.92 7.13 16.14
C ARG A 232 8.88 7.60 15.06
N SER A 233 9.31 8.86 15.14
CA SER A 233 10.29 9.40 14.20
C SER A 233 11.73 9.26 14.66
N SER A 234 12.63 9.18 13.69
CA SER A 234 14.07 9.23 13.87
C SER A 234 14.63 10.64 14.07
N VAL A 235 13.81 11.70 13.91
CA VAL A 235 14.25 13.09 14.12
C VAL A 235 14.07 13.59 15.56
N GLY A 236 13.34 12.86 16.40
CA GLY A 236 13.04 13.22 17.79
C GLY A 236 11.60 12.91 18.18
N GLU A 237 11.25 13.23 19.43
CA GLU A 237 9.90 13.03 20.00
C GLU A 237 8.96 14.20 19.71
N ASP A 238 9.50 15.37 19.40
CA ASP A 238 8.74 16.61 19.12
C ASP A 238 8.33 16.72 17.65
N VAL A 239 7.61 15.69 17.18
CA VAL A 239 7.01 15.60 15.84
C VAL A 239 5.51 15.35 15.94
N GLY A 240 4.73 16.26 15.38
CA GLY A 240 3.28 16.18 15.42
C GLY A 240 2.63 16.82 14.19
N PRO A 241 1.33 16.54 13.96
CA PRO A 241 0.59 17.07 12.80
C PRO A 241 0.51 18.61 12.78
N GLU A 242 0.73 19.28 13.90
CA GLU A 242 0.78 20.74 14.02
C GLU A 242 2.05 21.37 13.43
N ARG A 243 3.11 20.58 13.21
CA ARG A 243 4.38 21.08 12.67
C ARG A 243 4.27 21.41 11.20
N THR A 244 4.79 22.57 10.84
CA THR A 244 4.93 22.99 9.45
C THR A 244 6.03 22.19 8.74
N ARG A 245 5.95 22.14 7.41
CA ARG A 245 7.00 21.49 6.59
C ARG A 245 8.38 22.11 6.79
N ASP A 246 8.45 23.42 7.04
CA ASP A 246 9.72 24.12 7.26
C ASP A 246 10.30 23.76 8.64
N GLU A 247 9.49 23.66 9.69
CA GLU A 247 9.95 23.17 11.00
C GLU A 247 10.47 21.73 10.92
N LEU A 248 9.73 20.83 10.24
CA LEU A 248 10.14 19.45 10.04
C LEU A 248 11.45 19.36 9.21
N TYR A 249 11.62 20.26 8.24
CA TYR A 249 12.86 20.37 7.48
C TYR A 249 14.04 20.75 8.38
N GLU A 250 13.90 21.79 9.21
CA GLU A 250 14.97 22.21 10.13
C GLU A 250 15.31 21.12 11.14
N GLN A 251 14.30 20.42 11.69
CA GLN A 251 14.52 19.26 12.58
C GLN A 251 15.28 18.13 11.86
N LEU A 252 14.91 17.80 10.62
CA LEU A 252 15.61 16.79 9.82
C LEU A 252 17.07 17.17 9.57
N ILE A 253 17.34 18.42 9.20
CA ILE A 253 18.69 18.91 8.95
C ILE A 253 19.55 18.87 10.22
N ALA A 254 19.00 19.32 11.35
CA ALA A 254 19.69 19.27 12.63
C ALA A 254 20.01 17.82 13.04
N ALA A 255 19.04 16.91 12.89
CA ALA A 255 19.22 15.50 13.21
C ALA A 255 20.27 14.82 12.32
N LEU A 256 20.26 15.08 11.00
CA LEU A 256 21.27 14.59 10.06
C LEU A 256 22.68 15.09 10.42
N ALA A 257 22.81 16.37 10.77
CA ALA A 257 24.08 16.93 11.21
C ALA A 257 24.60 16.26 12.49
N GLY A 258 23.70 16.01 13.46
CA GLY A 258 24.03 15.37 14.74
C GLY A 258 24.56 13.94 14.60
N VAL A 259 24.08 13.17 13.62
CA VAL A 259 24.50 11.77 13.40
C VAL A 259 25.55 11.59 12.31
N ARG A 260 25.98 12.66 11.63
CA ARG A 260 26.85 12.60 10.43
C ARG A 260 28.09 11.72 10.60
N LYS A 261 28.78 11.81 11.74
CA LYS A 261 29.97 11.00 11.99
C LYS A 261 29.64 9.50 11.94
N GLN A 262 28.54 9.09 12.57
CA GLN A 262 28.09 7.71 12.61
C GLN A 262 27.61 7.23 11.23
N GLU A 263 26.95 8.09 10.47
CA GLU A 263 26.51 7.77 9.10
C GLU A 263 27.69 7.55 8.15
N ILE A 264 28.75 8.35 8.25
CA ILE A 264 29.98 8.17 7.48
C ILE A 264 30.68 6.86 7.90
N GLU A 265 30.76 6.56 9.19
CA GLU A 265 31.38 5.33 9.68
C GLU A 265 30.64 4.07 9.21
N ARG A 266 29.30 4.12 9.21
CA ARG A 266 28.44 3.00 8.81
C ARG A 266 28.18 2.93 7.29
N GLY A 267 28.43 4.01 6.56
CA GLY A 267 28.14 4.10 5.14
C GLY A 267 26.63 4.08 4.81
N VAL A 268 25.79 4.58 5.72
CA VAL A 268 24.33 4.56 5.55
C VAL A 268 23.67 5.71 6.30
N THR A 269 22.60 6.25 5.73
CA THR A 269 21.73 7.22 6.38
C THR A 269 20.97 6.59 7.55
N LEU A 270 20.96 7.25 8.70
CA LEU A 270 20.37 6.78 9.96
C LEU A 270 19.15 7.60 10.39
N VAL A 271 18.88 8.75 9.75
CA VAL A 271 17.79 9.67 10.08
C VAL A 271 16.91 9.93 8.85
N GLY A 272 15.61 10.00 9.09
CA GLY A 272 14.57 10.39 8.14
C GLY A 272 13.46 9.33 8.00
N PRO A 273 12.37 9.65 7.26
CA PRO A 273 11.17 8.82 7.15
C PRO A 273 11.36 7.33 6.81
N HIS A 274 12.48 6.95 6.18
CA HIS A 274 12.80 5.53 5.90
C HIS A 274 13.21 4.73 7.15
N ARG A 275 13.49 5.39 8.28
CA ARG A 275 13.86 4.78 9.56
C ARG A 275 12.75 4.82 10.60
N ASP A 276 11.71 5.60 10.34
CA ASP A 276 10.59 5.81 11.24
C ASP A 276 9.66 4.59 11.31
N ASP A 277 8.75 4.59 12.28
CA ASP A 277 7.78 3.50 12.49
C ASP A 277 6.42 4.04 12.93
N LEU A 278 5.35 3.32 12.56
CA LEU A 278 4.03 3.49 13.14
C LEU A 278 3.90 2.47 14.28
N LEU A 279 3.71 2.94 15.50
CA LEU A 279 3.44 2.09 16.65
C LEU A 279 1.93 1.92 16.78
N LEU A 280 1.51 0.66 16.94
CA LEU A 280 0.12 0.29 17.13
C LEU A 280 -0.06 -0.09 18.59
N GLY A 281 -0.93 0.62 19.31
CA GLY A 281 -1.33 0.34 20.68
C GLY A 281 -2.76 -0.19 20.74
N LEU A 282 -3.02 -1.11 21.67
CA LEU A 282 -4.33 -1.66 22.00
C LEU A 282 -4.49 -1.68 23.51
N ARG A 283 -5.54 -1.03 24.04
CA ARG A 283 -5.78 -0.91 25.50
C ARG A 283 -4.56 -0.38 26.28
N GLY A 284 -3.85 0.59 25.69
CA GLY A 284 -2.65 1.19 26.30
C GLY A 284 -1.40 0.30 26.29
N MET A 285 -1.44 -0.89 25.67
CA MET A 285 -0.27 -1.76 25.48
C MET A 285 0.14 -1.84 24.01
N PRO A 286 1.43 -2.06 23.68
CA PRO A 286 1.84 -2.30 22.30
C PRO A 286 1.11 -3.51 21.70
N ALA A 287 0.51 -3.38 20.53
CA ALA A 287 -0.19 -4.48 19.87
C ALA A 287 0.78 -5.60 19.45
N LYS A 288 1.94 -5.24 18.89
CA LYS A 288 2.98 -6.22 18.53
C LYS A 288 3.52 -6.90 19.79
N GLY A 289 3.35 -8.22 19.88
CA GLY A 289 3.84 -9.06 20.98
C GLY A 289 2.85 -9.26 22.12
N TYR A 290 1.82 -8.42 22.28
CA TYR A 290 0.83 -8.55 23.37
C TYR A 290 -0.60 -8.82 22.88
N ALA A 291 -0.97 -8.37 21.68
CA ALA A 291 -2.29 -8.68 21.12
C ALA A 291 -2.37 -10.17 20.75
N SER A 292 -3.48 -10.80 21.11
CA SER A 292 -3.82 -12.16 20.68
C SER A 292 -3.95 -12.23 19.15
N HIS A 293 -4.01 -13.44 18.61
CA HIS A 293 -4.17 -13.64 17.17
C HIS A 293 -5.45 -12.98 16.62
N GLY A 294 -6.59 -13.15 17.30
CA GLY A 294 -7.86 -12.53 16.90
C GLY A 294 -7.88 -11.00 17.06
N GLU A 295 -7.24 -10.46 18.10
CA GLU A 295 -7.09 -9.01 18.27
C GLU A 295 -6.20 -8.40 17.17
N SER A 296 -5.11 -9.09 16.80
CA SER A 296 -4.24 -8.65 15.71
C SER A 296 -5.00 -8.60 14.38
N TRP A 297 -5.83 -9.60 14.10
CA TRP A 297 -6.71 -9.60 12.94
C TRP A 297 -7.72 -8.46 12.96
N SER A 298 -8.39 -8.26 14.11
CA SER A 298 -9.36 -7.17 14.27
C SER A 298 -8.71 -5.80 14.06
N TYR A 299 -7.48 -5.63 14.50
CA TYR A 299 -6.71 -4.41 14.31
C TYR A 299 -6.34 -4.18 12.83
N ALA A 300 -5.86 -5.22 12.16
CA ALA A 300 -5.55 -5.15 10.72
C ALA A 300 -6.79 -4.79 9.89
N LEU A 301 -7.93 -5.43 10.19
CA LEU A 301 -9.23 -5.11 9.57
C LEU A 301 -9.64 -3.67 9.86
N ALA A 302 -9.49 -3.21 11.11
CA ALA A 302 -9.82 -1.84 11.50
C ALA A 302 -8.99 -0.81 10.73
N LEU A 303 -7.69 -1.04 10.52
CA LEU A 303 -6.84 -0.16 9.71
C LEU A 303 -7.32 -0.08 8.25
N ARG A 304 -7.71 -1.21 7.65
CA ARG A 304 -8.22 -1.25 6.27
C ARG A 304 -9.59 -0.60 6.15
N LEU A 305 -10.51 -0.86 7.08
CA LEU A 305 -11.83 -0.20 7.15
C LEU A 305 -11.69 1.32 7.36
N ALA A 306 -10.77 1.75 8.23
CA ALA A 306 -10.46 3.16 8.42
C ALA A 306 -9.90 3.80 7.15
N SER A 307 -9.04 3.09 6.42
CA SER A 307 -8.52 3.53 5.12
C SER A 307 -9.63 3.69 4.09
N TYR A 308 -10.58 2.74 4.07
CA TYR A 308 -11.75 2.78 3.21
C TYR A 308 -12.63 3.99 3.51
N GLU A 309 -13.00 4.20 4.78
CA GLU A 309 -13.84 5.32 5.19
C GLU A 309 -13.15 6.67 4.91
N LEU A 310 -11.85 6.77 5.16
CA LEU A 310 -11.06 7.96 4.82
C LEU A 310 -11.17 8.29 3.33
N LEU A 311 -10.82 7.34 2.46
CA LEU A 311 -10.82 7.55 1.00
C LEU A 311 -12.23 7.82 0.46
N ARG A 312 -13.25 7.18 1.04
CA ARG A 312 -14.65 7.41 0.71
C ARG A 312 -15.11 8.82 1.08
N SER A 313 -14.74 9.30 2.28
CA SER A 313 -15.14 10.64 2.75
C SER A 313 -14.51 11.78 1.94
N GLU A 314 -13.32 11.56 1.36
CA GLU A 314 -12.57 12.55 0.58
C GLU A 314 -12.88 12.52 -0.93
N GLY A 315 -13.86 11.72 -1.37
CA GLY A 315 -14.36 11.76 -2.75
C GLY A 315 -14.78 10.39 -3.28
N ASN A 316 -14.01 9.87 -4.24
CA ASN A 316 -14.39 8.65 -4.95
C ASN A 316 -14.23 7.42 -4.07
N GLU A 317 -15.36 6.78 -3.77
CA GLU A 317 -15.41 5.48 -3.13
C GLU A 317 -14.51 4.49 -3.88
N PRO A 318 -13.50 3.89 -3.20
CA PRO A 318 -12.60 2.93 -3.80
C PRO A 318 -13.28 1.55 -3.93
N VAL A 319 -12.81 0.74 -4.86
CA VAL A 319 -13.25 -0.66 -4.98
C VAL A 319 -12.74 -1.44 -3.76
N LEU A 320 -13.65 -2.10 -3.05
CA LEU A 320 -13.31 -2.99 -1.95
C LEU A 320 -12.88 -4.34 -2.51
N VAL A 321 -11.77 -4.85 -2.02
CA VAL A 321 -11.22 -6.14 -2.44
C VAL A 321 -11.00 -7.01 -1.21
N LEU A 322 -11.66 -8.16 -1.16
CA LEU A 322 -11.60 -9.14 -0.09
C LEU A 322 -10.96 -10.42 -0.65
N ASP A 323 -9.64 -10.55 -0.50
CA ASP A 323 -8.87 -11.64 -1.11
C ASP A 323 -8.65 -12.78 -0.09
N ASP A 324 -9.44 -13.85 -0.18
CA ASP A 324 -9.40 -15.04 0.69
C ASP A 324 -9.42 -14.74 2.21
N VAL A 325 -9.81 -13.52 2.60
CA VAL A 325 -9.74 -13.05 3.99
C VAL A 325 -10.73 -13.76 4.92
N PHE A 326 -11.86 -14.24 4.39
CA PHE A 326 -12.90 -14.86 5.22
C PHE A 326 -12.50 -16.22 5.80
N ALA A 327 -11.54 -16.90 5.17
CA ALA A 327 -11.00 -18.17 5.68
C ALA A 327 -10.18 -17.99 6.97
N GLU A 328 -9.63 -16.80 7.19
CA GLU A 328 -8.76 -16.47 8.34
C GLU A 328 -9.54 -15.93 9.56
N LEU A 329 -10.84 -15.67 9.40
CA LEU A 329 -11.68 -15.03 10.40
C LEU A 329 -12.64 -16.04 11.06
N ASP A 330 -12.86 -15.86 12.37
CA ASP A 330 -13.98 -16.53 13.05
C ASP A 330 -15.33 -16.02 12.56
N ALA A 331 -16.39 -16.80 12.83
CA ALA A 331 -17.74 -16.54 12.33
C ALA A 331 -18.24 -15.11 12.66
N ARG A 332 -18.00 -14.63 13.88
CA ARG A 332 -18.47 -13.31 14.31
C ARG A 332 -17.75 -12.20 13.55
N ARG A 333 -16.43 -12.28 13.39
CA ARG A 333 -15.66 -11.28 12.64
C ARG A 333 -15.98 -11.31 11.15
N ARG A 334 -16.19 -12.50 10.59
CA ARG A 334 -16.60 -12.70 9.20
C ARG A 334 -17.92 -12.00 8.91
N GLU A 335 -18.93 -12.21 9.75
CA GLU A 335 -20.24 -11.55 9.64
C GLU A 335 -20.11 -10.03 9.75
N ARG A 336 -19.38 -9.53 10.76
CA ARG A 336 -19.17 -8.09 10.95
C ARG A 336 -18.47 -7.42 9.78
N LEU A 337 -17.37 -8.01 9.30
CA LEU A 337 -16.66 -7.47 8.14
C LEU A 337 -17.59 -7.42 6.93
N ALA A 338 -18.35 -8.48 6.69
CA ALA A 338 -19.28 -8.56 5.57
C ALA A 338 -20.39 -7.49 5.65
N GLU A 339 -20.99 -7.28 6.83
CA GLU A 339 -21.98 -6.21 7.06
C GLU A 339 -21.40 -4.81 6.78
N LEU A 340 -20.16 -4.56 7.19
CA LEU A 340 -19.51 -3.25 7.05
C LEU A 340 -19.13 -2.92 5.59
N VAL A 341 -18.77 -3.94 4.80
CA VAL A 341 -18.31 -3.76 3.40
C VAL A 341 -19.42 -3.92 2.37
N ALA A 342 -20.53 -4.60 2.69
CA ALA A 342 -21.66 -4.83 1.78
C ALA A 342 -22.25 -3.56 1.14
N PRO A 343 -22.32 -2.40 1.82
CA PRO A 343 -22.82 -1.16 1.21
C PRO A 343 -21.90 -0.54 0.15
N GLY A 344 -20.70 -1.09 -0.07
CA GLY A 344 -19.73 -0.53 -1.00
C GLY A 344 -20.23 -0.53 -2.46
N GLU A 345 -19.90 0.53 -3.21
CA GLU A 345 -20.30 0.67 -4.63
C GLU A 345 -19.82 -0.50 -5.49
N GLN A 346 -18.65 -1.05 -5.20
CA GLN A 346 -18.16 -2.28 -5.81
C GLN A 346 -17.29 -3.06 -4.83
N VAL A 347 -17.60 -4.35 -4.69
CA VAL A 347 -16.92 -5.27 -3.78
C VAL A 347 -16.50 -6.51 -4.56
N LEU A 348 -15.20 -6.78 -4.62
CA LEU A 348 -14.64 -7.97 -5.25
C LEU A 348 -14.20 -8.95 -4.16
N VAL A 349 -14.74 -10.17 -4.19
CA VAL A 349 -14.45 -11.21 -3.20
C VAL A 349 -13.77 -12.38 -3.88
N THR A 350 -12.74 -12.96 -3.27
CA THR A 350 -12.23 -14.29 -3.64
C THR A 350 -12.53 -15.28 -2.52
N ALA A 351 -12.91 -16.50 -2.91
CA ALA A 351 -13.13 -17.59 -1.97
C ALA A 351 -12.83 -18.95 -2.60
N ALA A 352 -12.28 -19.88 -1.80
CA ALA A 352 -12.03 -21.25 -2.24
C ALA A 352 -13.33 -22.03 -2.49
N VAL A 353 -14.29 -21.86 -1.57
CA VAL A 353 -15.61 -22.47 -1.61
C VAL A 353 -16.69 -21.40 -1.48
N ALA A 354 -17.84 -21.62 -2.10
CA ALA A 354 -18.92 -20.64 -2.17
C ALA A 354 -19.52 -20.33 -0.79
N GLU A 355 -19.46 -21.29 0.12
CA GLU A 355 -20.02 -21.25 1.47
C GLU A 355 -19.22 -20.36 2.42
N ASP A 356 -17.95 -20.08 2.10
CA ASP A 356 -17.11 -19.17 2.90
C ASP A 356 -17.50 -17.70 2.69
N VAL A 357 -18.21 -17.39 1.60
CA VAL A 357 -18.72 -16.04 1.31
C VAL A 357 -19.99 -15.79 2.13
N PRO A 358 -20.00 -14.81 3.03
CA PRO A 358 -21.18 -14.51 3.84
C PRO A 358 -22.39 -14.14 2.99
N GLY A 359 -23.59 -14.56 3.40
CA GLY A 359 -24.81 -14.37 2.61
C GLY A 359 -25.15 -12.91 2.27
N VAL A 360 -24.74 -11.96 3.13
CA VAL A 360 -24.89 -10.51 2.87
C VAL A 360 -24.04 -10.02 1.68
N LEU A 361 -23.00 -10.78 1.32
CA LEU A 361 -22.16 -10.57 0.14
C LEU A 361 -22.62 -11.44 -1.04
N ALA A 362 -23.91 -11.78 -1.11
CA ALA A 362 -24.47 -12.39 -2.30
C ALA A 362 -24.52 -11.36 -3.45
N GLY A 363 -23.96 -11.74 -4.59
CA GLY A 363 -23.93 -10.90 -5.79
C GLY A 363 -23.61 -11.74 -7.02
N THR A 364 -23.03 -11.10 -8.05
CA THR A 364 -22.56 -11.80 -9.24
C THR A 364 -21.49 -12.82 -8.87
N ARG A 365 -21.55 -14.02 -9.45
CA ARG A 365 -20.57 -15.07 -9.21
C ARG A 365 -19.80 -15.40 -10.49
N TYR A 366 -18.51 -15.64 -10.31
CA TYR A 366 -17.63 -16.17 -11.33
C TYR A 366 -17.00 -17.46 -10.82
N ALA A 367 -17.17 -18.54 -11.57
CA ALA A 367 -16.40 -19.76 -11.39
C ALA A 367 -14.99 -19.57 -11.99
N VAL A 368 -13.96 -19.89 -11.21
CA VAL A 368 -12.55 -19.78 -11.63
C VAL A 368 -11.89 -21.15 -11.60
N SER A 369 -11.51 -21.64 -12.78
CA SER A 369 -10.89 -22.95 -12.95
C SER A 369 -9.99 -22.95 -14.18
N ALA A 370 -8.83 -23.61 -14.08
CA ALA A 370 -7.90 -23.85 -15.19
C ALA A 370 -7.50 -22.61 -16.02
N GLY A 371 -7.51 -21.42 -15.42
CA GLY A 371 -7.20 -20.16 -16.12
C GLY A 371 -8.39 -19.54 -16.88
N GLU A 372 -9.59 -20.08 -16.70
CA GLU A 372 -10.85 -19.56 -17.22
C GLU A 372 -11.67 -18.91 -16.09
N VAL A 373 -12.54 -17.97 -16.47
CA VAL A 373 -13.39 -17.19 -15.57
C VAL A 373 -14.77 -17.07 -16.20
N GLU A 374 -15.73 -17.83 -15.68
CA GLU A 374 -17.08 -17.94 -16.24
C GLU A 374 -18.12 -17.42 -15.27
N ARG A 375 -19.05 -16.57 -15.74
CA ARG A 375 -20.15 -16.05 -14.90
C ARG A 375 -21.17 -17.17 -14.68
N VAL A 376 -21.58 -17.41 -13.42
CA VAL A 376 -22.51 -18.49 -13.02
C VAL A 376 -23.71 -18.01 -12.24
#